data_AF-A0A941VGD0-F1
#
_entry.id   AF-A0A941VGD0-F1
#
_cell.length_a   1.000
_cell.length_b   1.000
_cell.length_c   1.000
_cell.angle_alpha   90.00
_cell.angle_beta   90.00
_cell.angle_gamma   90.00
#
_symmetry.space_group_name_H-M   'P 1'
#
loop_
_entity.id
_entity.type
_entity.pdbx_description
1 polymer ?
#
loop_
_entity_poly.entity_id
_entity_poly.type
_entity_poly.pdbx_seq_one_letter_code
_entity_poly.pdbx_strand_id
1 'polypeptide(L)'
;MNDIRRVSFASTGLFALLAILVTTPSFAEEGVCLQWDASGTWDITQSNGTRVKMKLQQTGTQLEGVASYSSYDSDAGRTDTIGGPVDGTFSDGKYMHATVYWSNSTAGYYRGTIAADGTMSGLSNEVGDYTNNATFRASGFPHCLSREAAPPPAPAPTVRALGRVESTGAPAPSMTICEAAKSARARNSPAAPGLEKQCAEQPVAQPAAQPAKPAAPVIDEAWRAEKSARGETLVDQDAMALALRSQWSNAEKVRAFNMGMAVAEGHTAPGPGKQAIHDALAEGERRAFQMAVWYSIDRNANAELAAKGAEIAEADPTVAEARKAMSDPFYWLGFDIATGLFGDPALGAKGNTAKGPGSTKIRDGLNPESAREGFDEAVQFHLARNYKP
;
A
#
# COMPACT_ATOMS: atom_id res chain seq x y z
N MET A 1 41.70 39.05 23.64
CA MET A 1 43.16 38.89 23.80
C MET A 1 43.39 37.97 24.98
N ASN A 2 43.74 36.71 24.71
CA ASN A 2 44.37 35.80 25.66
C ASN A 2 45.09 34.73 24.83
N ASP A 3 46.37 35.00 24.59
CA ASP A 3 47.41 34.07 24.18
C ASP A 3 47.61 33.01 25.25
N ILE A 4 47.74 31.73 24.88
CA ILE A 4 48.60 30.75 25.56
C ILE A 4 49.01 29.63 24.58
N ARG A 5 50.25 29.79 24.11
CA ARG A 5 51.35 28.81 23.95
C ARG A 5 51.05 27.40 23.41
N ARG A 6 51.49 27.20 22.17
CA ARG A 6 51.87 25.92 21.55
C ARG A 6 53.03 25.28 22.33
N VAL A 7 52.91 23.98 22.64
CA VAL A 7 54.04 23.12 23.05
C VAL A 7 54.07 21.92 22.11
N SER A 8 55.13 21.84 21.31
CA SER A 8 55.47 20.69 20.47
C SER A 8 56.18 19.64 21.31
N PHE A 9 55.67 18.42 21.34
CA PHE A 9 56.42 17.23 21.74
C PHE A 9 56.53 16.29 20.54
N ALA A 10 57.74 16.18 20.01
CA ALA A 10 58.14 15.10 19.11
C ALA A 10 58.56 13.91 19.98
N SER A 11 57.88 12.78 19.85
CA SER A 11 58.31 11.51 20.42
C SER A 11 58.18 10.41 19.39
N THR A 12 59.33 10.04 18.84
CA THR A 12 59.57 8.91 17.94
C THR A 12 59.47 7.62 18.76
N GLY A 13 58.40 6.86 18.57
CA GLY A 13 58.17 5.56 19.22
C GLY A 13 58.08 4.44 18.19
N LEU A 14 59.17 3.69 18.05
CA LEU A 14 59.33 2.51 17.22
C LEU A 14 58.45 1.37 17.77
N PHE A 15 57.28 1.11 17.17
CA PHE A 15 56.47 -0.07 17.49
C PHE A 15 56.75 -1.19 16.49
N ALA A 16 57.25 -2.31 17.02
CA ALA A 16 57.44 -3.55 16.28
C ALA A 16 56.07 -4.15 15.90
N LEU A 17 55.84 -4.30 14.59
CA LEU A 17 54.71 -5.00 13.99
C LEU A 17 54.85 -6.51 14.23
N LEU A 18 54.11 -7.04 15.20
CA LEU A 18 53.86 -8.48 15.32
C LEU A 18 52.55 -8.79 14.59
N ALA A 19 52.66 -9.28 13.35
CA ALA A 19 51.51 -9.67 12.54
C ALA A 19 50.95 -11.02 13.05
N ILE A 20 49.95 -10.96 13.93
CA ILE A 20 49.13 -12.13 14.28
C ILE A 20 48.11 -12.31 13.16
N LEU A 21 48.29 -13.36 12.34
CA LEU A 21 47.29 -13.86 11.40
C LEU A 21 46.12 -14.44 12.19
N VAL A 22 45.17 -13.58 12.58
CA VAL A 22 43.86 -14.03 13.05
C VAL A 22 43.06 -14.45 11.82
N THR A 23 42.88 -15.75 11.63
CA THR A 23 41.88 -16.27 10.69
C THR A 23 40.51 -15.90 11.23
N THR A 24 39.97 -14.77 10.80
CA THR A 24 38.57 -14.43 11.04
C THR A 24 37.71 -15.50 10.37
N PRO A 25 36.79 -16.16 11.08
CA PRO A 25 35.82 -17.02 10.41
C PRO A 25 35.10 -16.17 9.37
N SER A 26 35.14 -16.61 8.10
CA SER A 26 34.34 -16.01 7.05
C SER A 26 32.88 -16.23 7.44
N PHE A 27 32.26 -15.21 8.05
CA PHE A 27 30.81 -15.15 8.13
C PHE A 27 30.33 -15.20 6.69
N ALA A 28 29.52 -16.22 6.36
CA ALA A 28 28.88 -16.29 5.07
C ALA A 28 28.17 -14.95 4.84
N GLU A 29 28.53 -14.23 3.77
CA GLU A 29 27.84 -13.01 3.39
C GLU A 29 26.37 -13.38 3.20
N GLU A 30 25.57 -12.87 4.13
CA GLU A 30 24.14 -12.96 4.09
C GLU A 30 23.67 -12.27 2.80
N GLY A 31 23.18 -13.05 1.84
CA GLY A 31 22.79 -12.54 0.51
C GLY A 31 21.82 -11.35 0.58
N VAL A 32 21.88 -10.48 -0.44
CA VAL A 32 21.06 -9.26 -0.54
C VAL A 32 19.58 -9.64 -0.52
N CYS A 33 18.78 -8.95 0.29
CA CYS A 33 17.34 -9.17 0.30
C CYS A 33 16.70 -8.67 -0.99
N LEU A 34 15.97 -9.54 -1.69
CA LEU A 34 15.25 -9.23 -2.92
C LEU A 34 13.82 -8.78 -2.65
N GLN A 35 13.23 -9.24 -1.55
CA GLN A 35 11.86 -8.91 -1.19
C GLN A 35 11.72 -8.71 0.32
N TRP A 36 11.36 -7.50 0.71
CA TRP A 36 11.05 -7.15 2.08
C TRP A 36 9.55 -7.31 2.38
N ASP A 37 9.26 -7.63 3.64
CA ASP A 37 8.00 -7.37 4.31
C ASP A 37 8.20 -6.13 5.20
N ALA A 38 7.48 -5.07 4.86
CA ALA A 38 7.53 -3.78 5.55
C ALA A 38 6.66 -3.74 6.83
N SER A 39 6.03 -4.85 7.21
CA SER A 39 5.32 -4.97 8.49
C SER A 39 6.27 -4.72 9.67
N GLY A 40 5.76 -4.07 10.71
CA GLY A 40 6.53 -3.80 11.93
C GLY A 40 6.43 -2.36 12.40
N THR A 41 7.32 -2.00 13.32
CA THR A 41 7.44 -0.62 13.83
C THR A 41 8.63 0.07 13.17
N TRP A 42 8.40 1.29 12.70
CA TRP A 42 9.36 2.15 12.05
C TRP A 42 9.50 3.44 12.85
N ASP A 43 10.73 3.75 13.27
CA ASP A 43 11.11 5.04 13.82
C ASP A 43 11.70 5.90 12.70
N ILE A 44 10.93 6.89 12.25
CA ILE A 44 11.26 7.78 11.14
C ILE A 44 11.76 9.11 11.71
N THR A 45 12.90 9.58 11.22
CA THR A 45 13.44 10.91 11.48
C THR A 45 13.48 11.70 10.18
N GLN A 46 12.71 12.79 10.13
CA GLN A 46 12.69 13.73 9.02
C GLN A 46 13.82 14.76 9.16
N SER A 47 14.25 15.32 8.03
CA SER A 47 15.32 16.33 7.94
C SER A 47 14.96 17.68 8.60
N ASN A 48 13.68 17.96 8.79
CA ASN A 48 13.18 19.10 9.58
C ASN A 48 13.16 18.84 11.10
N GLY A 49 13.61 17.66 11.55
CA GLY A 49 13.71 17.28 12.97
C GLY A 49 12.49 16.51 13.51
N THR A 50 11.40 16.43 12.76
CA THR A 50 10.19 15.68 13.17
C THR A 50 10.48 14.18 13.27
N ARG A 51 10.02 13.56 14.36
CA ARG A 51 10.13 12.12 14.59
C ARG A 51 8.77 11.46 14.55
N VAL A 52 8.59 10.55 13.62
CA VAL A 52 7.34 9.82 13.39
C VAL A 52 7.56 8.36 13.73
N LYS A 53 6.67 7.79 14.53
CA LYS A 53 6.59 6.35 14.73
C LYS A 53 5.47 5.80 13.88
N MET A 54 5.75 4.82 13.03
CA MET A 54 4.73 4.11 12.27
C MET A 54 4.70 2.64 12.67
N LYS A 55 3.51 2.09 12.87
CA LYS A 55 3.29 0.65 13.01
C LYS A 55 2.51 0.19 11.79
N LEU A 56 3.18 -0.54 10.91
CA LEU A 56 2.67 -0.99 9.62
C LEU A 56 2.36 -2.49 9.65
N GLN A 57 1.37 -2.88 8.86
CA GLN A 57 1.01 -4.25 8.50
C GLN A 57 0.92 -4.32 6.98
N GLN A 58 1.72 -5.20 6.38
CA GLN A 58 1.68 -5.48 4.95
C GLN A 58 0.75 -6.67 4.68
N THR A 59 -0.08 -6.56 3.65
CA THR A 59 -0.85 -7.67 3.08
C THR A 59 -0.74 -7.63 1.56
N GLY A 60 0.11 -8.50 1.01
CA GLY A 60 0.47 -8.42 -0.41
C GLY A 60 1.20 -7.12 -0.72
N THR A 61 0.62 -6.28 -1.58
CA THR A 61 1.13 -4.94 -1.89
C THR A 61 0.46 -3.84 -1.08
N GLN A 62 -0.50 -4.14 -0.21
CA GLN A 62 -1.17 -3.12 0.62
C GLN A 62 -0.41 -2.92 1.92
N LEU A 63 -0.32 -1.67 2.39
CA LEU A 63 0.17 -1.29 3.71
C LEU A 63 -0.94 -0.59 4.48
N GLU A 64 -1.14 -1.00 5.72
CA GLU A 64 -2.06 -0.35 6.64
C GLU A 64 -1.37 -0.17 7.98
N GLY A 65 -1.85 0.76 8.81
CA GLY A 65 -1.23 0.95 10.10
C GLY A 65 -1.73 2.13 10.89
N VAL A 66 -0.92 2.53 11.86
CA VAL A 66 -1.07 3.78 12.60
C VAL A 66 0.27 4.47 12.69
N ALA A 67 0.26 5.80 12.73
CA ALA A 67 1.43 6.59 12.94
C ALA A 67 1.18 7.64 14.01
N SER A 68 2.25 8.10 14.66
CA SER A 68 2.21 9.23 15.58
C SER A 68 3.50 10.03 15.56
N TYR A 69 3.39 11.32 15.86
CA TYR A 69 4.52 12.18 16.19
C TYR A 69 4.18 13.09 17.37
N SER A 70 5.21 13.63 18.00
CA SER A 70 5.06 14.61 19.07
C SER A 70 5.31 16.01 18.53
N SER A 71 4.38 16.93 18.76
CA SER A 71 4.53 18.35 18.46
C SER A 71 4.60 19.14 19.77
N TYR A 72 5.48 20.12 19.86
CA TYR A 72 5.56 21.00 21.02
C TYR A 72 4.79 22.29 20.73
N ASP A 73 3.74 22.54 21.51
CA ASP A 73 3.00 23.79 21.51
C ASP A 73 3.68 24.76 22.50
N SER A 74 4.35 25.77 21.96
CA SER A 74 5.05 26.78 22.77
C SER A 74 4.11 27.68 23.56
N ASP A 75 2.89 27.90 23.05
CA ASP A 75 1.93 28.81 23.67
C ASP A 75 1.24 28.14 24.86
N ALA A 76 0.93 26.85 24.71
CA ALA A 76 0.39 26.03 25.79
C ALA A 76 1.48 25.42 26.69
N GLY A 77 2.75 25.51 26.29
CA GLY A 77 3.88 24.94 27.03
C GLY A 77 3.81 23.42 27.19
N ARG A 78 3.18 22.70 26.25
CA ARG A 78 2.91 21.25 26.34
C ARG A 78 3.29 20.51 25.06
N THR A 79 3.55 19.22 25.19
CA THR A 79 3.77 18.32 24.06
C THR A 79 2.49 17.57 23.75
N ASP A 80 1.97 17.75 22.53
CA ASP A 80 0.81 17.01 22.03
C ASP A 80 1.27 15.83 21.16
N THR A 81 0.60 14.68 21.32
CA THR A 81 0.81 13.53 20.45
C THR A 81 -0.25 13.55 19.36
N ILE A 82 0.21 13.73 18.12
CA ILE A 82 -0.64 13.73 16.93
C ILE A 82 -0.53 12.35 16.32
N GLY A 83 -1.66 11.65 16.23
CA GLY A 83 -1.75 10.30 15.71
C GLY A 83 -2.66 10.21 14.49
N GLY A 84 -2.53 9.15 13.71
CA GLY A 84 -3.35 8.97 12.52
C GLY A 84 -3.29 7.55 11.97
N PRO A 85 -4.36 7.07 11.30
CA PRO A 85 -4.26 5.85 10.51
C PRO A 85 -3.29 6.04 9.34
N VAL A 86 -2.68 4.93 8.92
CA VAL A 86 -1.83 4.84 7.73
C VAL A 86 -2.50 3.96 6.70
N ASP A 87 -2.43 4.38 5.45
CA ASP A 87 -2.83 3.60 4.28
C ASP A 87 -1.74 3.77 3.20
N GLY A 88 -1.43 2.72 2.45
CA GLY A 88 -0.31 2.75 1.53
C GLY A 88 -0.17 1.51 0.66
N THR A 89 0.87 1.52 -0.17
CA THR A 89 1.25 0.41 -1.02
C THR A 89 2.74 0.10 -0.89
N PHE A 90 3.08 -1.15 -1.17
CA PHE A 90 4.44 -1.66 -1.23
C PHE A 90 4.66 -2.36 -2.57
N SER A 91 5.64 -1.89 -3.34
CA SER A 91 5.94 -2.40 -4.68
C SER A 91 7.40 -2.83 -4.84
N ASP A 92 7.62 -3.72 -5.80
CA ASP A 92 8.93 -4.23 -6.23
C ASP A 92 9.82 -4.72 -5.08
N GLY A 93 9.19 -5.21 -4.01
CA GLY A 93 9.85 -5.75 -2.83
C GLY A 93 10.62 -4.74 -1.97
N LYS A 94 10.61 -3.45 -2.29
CA LYS A 94 11.41 -2.45 -1.56
C LYS A 94 10.86 -1.01 -1.55
N TYR A 95 9.88 -0.67 -2.39
CA TYR A 95 9.35 0.68 -2.47
C TYR A 95 8.06 0.80 -1.66
N MET A 96 8.03 1.79 -0.76
CA MET A 96 6.88 2.10 0.07
C MET A 96 6.27 3.43 -0.35
N HIS A 97 4.94 3.46 -0.47
CA HIS A 97 4.13 4.67 -0.54
C HIS A 97 3.12 4.62 0.60
N ALA A 98 3.08 5.61 1.48
CA ALA A 98 2.17 5.62 2.62
C ALA A 98 1.64 7.02 2.89
N THR A 99 0.32 7.14 3.06
CA THR A 99 -0.36 8.35 3.51
C THR A 99 -0.78 8.16 4.96
N VAL A 100 -0.39 9.12 5.80
CA VAL A 100 -0.85 9.22 7.18
C VAL A 100 -1.89 10.32 7.29
N TYR A 101 -3.03 10.03 7.89
CA TYR A 101 -4.11 11.00 8.12
C TYR A 101 -4.06 11.48 9.57
N TRP A 102 -3.43 12.62 9.81
CA TRP A 102 -3.18 13.09 11.17
C TRP A 102 -4.45 13.61 11.84
N SER A 103 -4.52 13.47 13.16
CA SER A 103 -5.64 13.95 13.98
C SER A 103 -5.76 15.48 14.05
N ASN A 104 -4.78 16.22 13.55
CA ASN A 104 -4.78 17.68 13.42
C ASN A 104 -5.14 18.16 12.00
N SER A 105 -5.83 17.32 11.23
CA SER A 105 -6.39 17.62 9.91
C SER A 105 -5.44 17.70 8.74
N THR A 106 -4.14 17.60 8.98
CA THR A 106 -3.17 17.46 7.90
C THR A 106 -3.02 16.00 7.48
N ALA A 107 -2.42 15.76 6.31
CA ALA A 107 -2.01 14.41 5.91
C ALA A 107 -0.57 14.43 5.41
N GLY A 108 0.21 13.43 5.81
CA GLY A 108 1.60 13.26 5.38
C GLY A 108 1.73 12.12 4.38
N TYR A 109 2.28 12.38 3.21
CA TYR A 109 2.63 11.38 2.21
C TYR A 109 4.11 11.01 2.33
N TYR A 110 4.41 9.71 2.39
CA TYR A 110 5.74 9.14 2.57
C TYR A 110 6.05 8.22 1.40
N ARG A 111 7.16 8.48 0.72
CA ARG A 111 7.72 7.60 -0.32
C ARG A 111 9.12 7.18 0.09
N GLY A 112 9.35 5.88 0.26
CA GLY A 112 10.60 5.34 0.79
C GLY A 112 11.10 4.14 0.03
N THR A 113 12.41 3.90 0.11
CA THR A 113 13.06 2.66 -0.36
C THR A 113 13.72 1.97 0.81
N ILE A 114 13.49 0.67 0.97
CA ILE A 114 14.21 -0.18 1.92
C ILE A 114 15.52 -0.64 1.27
N ALA A 115 16.64 -0.31 1.91
CA ALA A 115 17.98 -0.71 1.50
C ALA A 115 18.26 -2.18 1.87
N ALA A 116 19.38 -2.71 1.37
CA ALA A 116 19.78 -4.10 1.62
C ALA A 116 20.00 -4.44 3.11
N ASP A 117 20.30 -3.43 3.93
CA ASP A 117 20.49 -3.56 5.38
C ASP A 117 19.18 -3.43 6.18
N GLY A 118 18.03 -3.31 5.51
CA GLY A 118 16.72 -3.14 6.13
C GLY A 118 16.41 -1.71 6.60
N THR A 119 17.34 -0.76 6.43
CA THR A 119 17.05 0.66 6.69
C THR A 119 16.16 1.22 5.58
N MET A 120 15.28 2.18 5.91
CA MET A 120 14.46 2.87 4.91
C MET A 120 14.88 4.32 4.82
N SER A 121 14.90 4.87 3.61
CA SER A 121 15.08 6.31 3.40
C SER A 121 14.17 6.80 2.28
N GLY A 122 13.83 8.09 2.31
CA GLY A 122 12.83 8.60 1.39
C GLY A 122 12.54 10.08 1.52
N LEU A 123 11.40 10.46 0.94
CA LEU A 123 10.83 11.79 0.97
C LEU A 123 9.45 11.73 1.62
N SER A 124 9.15 12.70 2.46
CA SER A 124 7.82 12.96 2.98
C SER A 124 7.37 14.36 2.58
N ASN A 125 6.09 14.54 2.27
CA ASN A 125 5.50 15.85 2.06
C ASN A 125 4.09 15.91 2.64
N GLU A 126 3.60 17.12 2.87
CA GLU A 126 2.19 17.32 3.19
C GLU A 126 1.32 17.07 1.95
N VAL A 127 0.19 16.39 2.11
CA VAL A 127 -0.77 16.16 1.03
C VAL A 127 -1.43 17.49 0.69
N GLY A 128 -1.32 17.94 -0.56
CA GLY A 128 -1.83 19.23 -1.02
C GLY A 128 -0.80 20.36 -1.01
N ASP A 129 0.33 20.19 -0.33
CA ASP A 129 1.45 21.13 -0.36
C ASP A 129 2.78 20.41 -0.60
N TYR A 130 3.16 20.29 -1.88
CA TYR A 130 4.42 19.66 -2.28
C TYR A 130 5.65 20.51 -1.96
N THR A 131 5.49 21.79 -1.61
CA THR A 131 6.61 22.64 -1.19
C THR A 131 7.02 22.33 0.25
N ASN A 132 6.07 21.86 1.09
CA ASN A 132 6.35 21.34 2.42
C ASN A 132 6.84 19.89 2.35
N ASN A 133 8.11 19.71 1.96
CA ASN A 133 8.75 18.41 1.88
C ASN A 133 9.98 18.28 2.79
N ALA A 134 10.28 17.05 3.19
CA ALA A 134 11.44 16.67 3.97
C ALA A 134 11.99 15.33 3.48
N THR A 135 13.31 15.16 3.45
CA THR A 135 13.90 13.81 3.39
C THR A 135 13.74 13.13 4.74
N PHE A 136 13.67 11.81 4.77
CA PHE A 136 13.64 11.04 6.01
C PHE A 136 14.57 9.82 5.96
N ARG A 137 14.96 9.38 7.16
CA ARG A 137 15.54 8.06 7.42
C ARG A 137 14.66 7.33 8.43
N ALA A 138 14.48 6.03 8.24
CA ALA A 138 13.74 5.19 9.16
C ALA A 138 14.57 3.98 9.56
N SER A 139 14.52 3.67 10.85
CA SER A 139 14.98 2.40 11.41
C SER A 139 13.77 1.55 11.77
N GLY A 140 13.79 0.29 11.34
CA GLY A 140 12.79 -0.71 11.68
C GLY A 140 13.41 -2.10 11.57
N PHE A 141 12.60 -3.12 11.79
CA PHE A 141 13.02 -4.52 11.63
C PHE A 141 12.15 -5.19 10.53
N PRO A 142 12.28 -4.78 9.25
CA PRO A 142 11.56 -5.45 8.19
C PRO A 142 12.03 -6.90 8.08
N HIS A 143 11.12 -7.80 7.69
CA HIS A 143 11.47 -9.20 7.49
C HIS A 143 11.88 -9.44 6.04
N CYS A 144 13.04 -10.06 5.83
CA CYS A 144 13.43 -10.46 4.48
C CYS A 144 12.71 -11.74 4.08
N LEU A 145 11.85 -11.67 3.06
CA LEU A 145 11.07 -12.80 2.56
C LEU A 145 11.87 -13.66 1.57
N SER A 146 12.75 -13.05 0.79
CA SER A 146 13.62 -13.75 -0.14
C SER A 146 14.97 -13.07 -0.28
N ARG A 147 16.03 -13.86 -0.37
CA ARG A 147 17.41 -13.39 -0.59
C ARG A 147 17.92 -13.90 -1.92
N GLU A 148 18.79 -13.11 -2.54
CA GLU A 148 19.57 -13.58 -3.67
C GLU A 148 20.46 -14.74 -3.19
N ALA A 149 20.45 -15.84 -3.94
CA ALA A 149 21.28 -16.98 -3.62
C ALA A 149 22.75 -16.54 -3.68
N ALA A 150 23.52 -16.88 -2.66
CA ALA A 150 24.95 -16.64 -2.70
C ALA A 150 25.53 -17.25 -3.99
N PRO A 151 26.40 -16.54 -4.73
CA PRO A 151 27.05 -17.12 -5.88
C PRO A 151 27.71 -18.43 -5.46
N PRO A 152 27.57 -19.51 -6.26
CA PRO A 152 28.12 -20.80 -5.90
C PRO A 152 29.63 -20.64 -5.61
N PRO A 153 30.15 -21.25 -4.54
CA PRO A 153 31.57 -21.17 -4.24
C PRO A 153 32.35 -21.63 -5.46
N ALA A 154 33.43 -20.90 -5.79
CA ALA A 154 34.31 -21.26 -6.89
C ALA A 154 34.67 -22.76 -6.78
N PRO A 155 34.61 -23.53 -7.89
CA PRO A 155 34.75 -24.98 -7.83
C PRO A 155 36.09 -25.35 -7.19
N ALA A 156 36.02 -26.03 -6.04
CA ALA A 156 37.20 -26.67 -5.46
C ALA A 156 37.76 -27.72 -6.44
N PRO A 157 39.08 -27.98 -6.45
CA PRO A 157 39.68 -28.98 -7.32
C PRO A 157 38.97 -30.33 -7.14
N THR A 158 38.53 -30.89 -8.26
CA THR A 158 37.62 -32.04 -8.36
C THR A 158 38.18 -33.29 -7.69
N VAL A 159 37.53 -33.73 -6.61
CA VAL A 159 37.53 -35.15 -6.18
C VAL A 159 36.24 -35.77 -6.71
N ARG A 160 36.36 -36.85 -7.51
CA ARG A 160 35.21 -37.59 -8.06
C ARG A 160 34.37 -38.19 -6.94
N ALA A 161 33.22 -37.60 -6.66
CA ALA A 161 32.16 -38.22 -5.86
C ALA A 161 31.15 -38.94 -6.79
N LEU A 162 30.81 -40.17 -6.43
CA LEU A 162 29.80 -40.98 -7.12
C LEU A 162 28.39 -40.43 -6.84
N GLY A 163 27.55 -40.45 -7.87
CA GLY A 163 26.32 -39.67 -8.01
C GLY A 163 25.23 -39.94 -6.97
N ARG A 164 24.51 -38.86 -6.64
CA ARG A 164 23.20 -38.89 -6.00
C ARG A 164 22.19 -38.22 -6.93
N VAL A 165 21.04 -38.86 -7.11
CA VAL A 165 19.96 -38.41 -8.01
C VAL A 165 19.33 -37.12 -7.47
N GLU A 166 19.26 -36.09 -8.30
CA GLU A 166 18.54 -34.85 -8.01
C GLU A 166 17.03 -35.11 -7.98
N SER A 167 16.37 -34.67 -6.91
CA SER A 167 14.91 -34.69 -6.80
C SER A 167 14.36 -33.36 -7.31
N THR A 168 13.79 -33.37 -8.50
CA THR A 168 13.10 -32.24 -9.13
C THR A 168 11.69 -32.10 -8.56
N GLY A 169 11.56 -31.34 -7.47
CA GLY A 169 10.27 -30.91 -6.91
C GLY A 169 10.21 -29.39 -6.83
N ALA A 170 9.16 -28.78 -7.41
CA ALA A 170 8.90 -27.34 -7.30
C ALA A 170 8.74 -26.92 -5.83
N PRO A 171 9.19 -25.72 -5.42
CA PRO A 171 9.05 -25.25 -4.05
C PRO A 171 7.58 -25.11 -3.68
N ALA A 172 7.12 -25.93 -2.75
CA ALA A 172 5.80 -25.81 -2.15
C ALA A 172 5.71 -24.51 -1.31
N PRO A 173 4.52 -23.90 -1.16
CA PRO A 173 4.33 -22.75 -0.28
C PRO A 173 4.85 -23.05 1.13
N SER A 174 5.46 -22.05 1.77
CA SER A 174 6.01 -22.15 3.12
C SER A 174 4.90 -22.35 4.15
N MET A 175 4.56 -23.60 4.44
CA MET A 175 3.65 -23.96 5.53
C MET A 175 4.33 -23.71 6.88
N THR A 176 3.54 -23.35 7.88
CA THR A 176 4.04 -23.24 9.25
C THR A 176 4.45 -24.61 9.81
N ILE A 177 5.35 -24.66 10.80
CA ILE A 177 5.82 -25.92 11.41
C ILE A 177 4.66 -26.76 11.95
N CYS A 178 3.61 -26.13 12.49
CA CYS A 178 2.42 -26.82 12.99
C CYS A 178 1.53 -27.38 11.87
N GLU A 179 1.43 -26.71 10.72
CA GLU A 179 0.75 -27.25 9.53
C GLU A 179 1.54 -28.39 8.91
N ALA A 180 2.87 -28.30 8.88
CA ALA A 180 3.76 -29.37 8.46
C ALA A 180 3.62 -30.60 9.37
N ALA A 181 3.54 -30.41 10.69
CA ALA A 181 3.28 -31.49 11.66
C ALA A 181 1.93 -32.17 11.41
N LYS A 182 0.86 -31.39 11.21
CA LYS A 182 -0.49 -31.91 10.94
C LYS A 182 -0.55 -32.67 9.60
N SER A 183 0.08 -32.14 8.57
CA SER A 183 0.19 -32.79 7.25
C SER A 183 1.04 -34.06 7.31
N ALA A 184 2.14 -34.06 8.08
CA ALA A 184 2.96 -35.24 8.32
C ALA A 184 2.18 -36.35 9.04
N ARG A 185 1.40 -35.99 10.07
CA ARG A 185 0.52 -36.92 10.79
C ARG A 185 -0.57 -37.49 9.90
N ALA A 186 -1.24 -36.65 9.10
CA ALA A 186 -2.29 -37.08 8.18
C ALA A 186 -1.79 -38.09 7.13
N ARG A 187 -0.49 -38.06 6.81
CA ARG A 187 0.17 -38.99 5.89
C ARG A 187 0.90 -40.14 6.60
N ASN A 188 0.70 -40.33 7.91
CA ASN A 188 1.41 -41.33 8.72
C ASN A 188 2.95 -41.27 8.56
N SER A 189 3.51 -40.06 8.42
CA SER A 189 4.95 -39.87 8.21
C SER A 189 5.74 -40.13 9.49
N PRO A 190 6.90 -40.82 9.43
CA PRO A 190 7.79 -41.02 10.58
C PRO A 190 8.40 -39.72 11.12
N ALA A 191 8.30 -38.61 10.37
CA ALA A 191 8.73 -37.28 10.82
C ALA A 191 7.70 -36.61 11.75
N ALA A 192 6.47 -37.13 11.84
CA ALA A 192 5.38 -36.50 12.60
C ALA A 192 5.72 -36.26 14.08
N PRO A 193 6.30 -37.21 14.84
CA PRO A 193 6.60 -36.98 16.27
C PRO A 193 7.61 -35.85 16.51
N GLY A 194 8.60 -35.71 15.63
CA GLY A 194 9.60 -34.64 15.72
C GLY A 194 9.01 -33.26 15.42
N LEU A 195 8.15 -33.18 14.40
CA LEU A 195 7.47 -31.94 14.01
C LEU A 195 6.39 -31.53 15.03
N GLU A 196 5.67 -32.48 15.63
CA GLU A 196 4.72 -32.21 16.71
C GLU A 196 5.43 -31.67 17.95
N LYS A 197 6.61 -32.21 18.29
CA LYS A 197 7.43 -31.70 19.40
C LYS A 197 7.92 -30.28 19.13
N GLN A 198 8.41 -29.99 17.92
CA GLN A 198 8.83 -28.65 17.54
C GLN A 198 7.66 -27.66 17.53
N CYS A 199 6.48 -28.08 17.08
CA CYS A 199 5.26 -27.27 17.16
C CYS A 199 4.85 -26.99 18.62
N ALA A 200 5.01 -27.96 19.53
CA ALA A 200 4.71 -27.77 20.96
C ALA A 200 5.72 -26.88 21.69
N GLU A 201 6.97 -26.83 21.22
CA GLU A 201 8.04 -25.97 21.75
C GLU A 201 8.04 -24.55 21.16
N GLN A 202 7.29 -24.32 20.06
CA GLN A 202 7.08 -22.97 19.55
C GLN A 202 6.30 -22.17 20.61
N PRO A 203 6.78 -20.96 20.99
CA PRO A 203 5.97 -20.07 21.80
C PRO A 203 4.68 -19.83 21.01
N VAL A 204 3.55 -20.27 21.57
CA VAL A 204 2.24 -19.93 21.03
C VAL A 204 2.24 -18.41 20.99
N ALA A 205 2.33 -17.82 19.80
CA ALA A 205 2.10 -16.41 19.64
C ALA A 205 0.71 -16.20 20.25
N GLN A 206 0.66 -15.58 21.43
CA GLN A 206 -0.59 -15.11 22.00
C GLN A 206 -1.30 -14.42 20.84
N PRO A 207 -2.58 -14.73 20.55
CA PRO A 207 -3.32 -13.98 19.55
C PRO A 207 -3.10 -12.53 19.93
N ALA A 208 -2.38 -11.81 19.06
CA ALA A 208 -1.95 -10.45 19.36
C ALA A 208 -3.20 -9.75 19.86
N ALA A 209 -3.18 -9.25 21.09
CA ALA A 209 -4.26 -8.44 21.60
C ALA A 209 -4.58 -7.46 20.48
N GLN A 210 -5.80 -7.54 19.94
CA GLN A 210 -6.20 -6.71 18.81
C GLN A 210 -5.73 -5.31 19.15
N PRO A 211 -4.87 -4.70 18.30
CA PRO A 211 -4.34 -3.37 18.62
C PRO A 211 -5.55 -2.53 18.98
N ALA A 212 -5.51 -1.91 20.16
CA ALA A 212 -6.62 -1.13 20.68
C ALA A 212 -7.16 -0.27 19.54
N LYS A 213 -8.47 -0.39 19.26
CA LYS A 213 -9.15 0.31 18.16
C LYS A 213 -8.56 1.73 18.12
N PRO A 214 -7.90 2.14 17.01
CA PRO A 214 -7.28 3.46 16.93
C PRO A 214 -8.29 4.50 17.41
N ALA A 215 -7.83 5.45 18.22
CA ALA A 215 -8.69 6.55 18.63
C ALA A 215 -9.37 7.12 17.39
N ALA A 216 -10.69 7.27 17.43
CA ALA A 216 -11.45 7.76 16.28
C ALA A 216 -10.81 9.08 15.81
N PRO A 217 -10.65 9.28 14.50
CA PRO A 217 -10.09 10.52 13.99
C PRO A 217 -10.94 11.69 14.52
N VAL A 218 -10.28 12.74 14.97
CA VAL A 218 -10.97 13.97 15.37
C VAL A 218 -11.45 14.66 14.09
N ILE A 219 -12.77 14.62 13.84
CA ILE A 219 -13.42 15.26 12.71
C ILE A 219 -14.06 16.56 13.20
N ASP A 220 -13.25 17.58 13.43
CA ASP A 220 -13.72 18.91 13.81
C ASP A 220 -14.22 19.72 12.59
N GLU A 221 -14.74 20.92 12.84
CA GLU A 221 -15.30 21.76 11.77
C GLU A 221 -14.22 22.27 10.81
N ALA A 222 -12.98 22.49 11.29
CA ALA A 222 -11.87 22.92 10.43
C ALA A 222 -11.51 21.81 9.43
N TRP A 223 -11.38 20.57 9.91
CA TRP A 223 -11.19 19.39 9.06
C TRP A 223 -12.32 19.26 8.03
N ARG A 224 -13.58 19.37 8.48
CA ARG A 224 -14.75 19.24 7.62
C ARG A 224 -14.75 20.29 6.51
N ALA A 225 -14.48 21.54 6.85
CA ALA A 225 -14.42 22.65 5.90
C ALA A 225 -13.30 22.43 4.86
N GLU A 226 -12.10 22.07 5.30
CA GLU A 226 -10.95 21.82 4.42
C GLU A 226 -11.24 20.67 3.45
N LYS A 227 -11.64 19.49 3.96
CA LYS A 227 -11.91 18.33 3.10
C LYS A 227 -13.13 18.53 2.21
N SER A 228 -14.14 19.26 2.67
CA SER A 228 -15.28 19.58 1.81
C SER A 228 -14.90 20.53 0.68
N ALA A 229 -14.10 21.56 0.93
CA ALA A 229 -13.64 22.49 -0.12
C ALA A 229 -12.74 21.79 -1.15
N ARG A 230 -11.82 20.91 -0.69
CA ARG A 230 -11.02 20.08 -1.61
C ARG A 230 -11.91 19.16 -2.44
N GLY A 231 -12.87 18.51 -1.78
CA GLY A 231 -13.81 17.62 -2.42
C GLY A 231 -14.67 18.29 -3.48
N GLU A 232 -15.17 19.49 -3.19
CA GLU A 232 -15.94 20.30 -4.14
C GLU A 232 -15.15 20.59 -5.41
N THR A 233 -13.88 20.97 -5.27
CA THR A 233 -12.99 21.18 -6.42
C THR A 233 -12.86 19.91 -7.27
N LEU A 234 -12.73 18.74 -6.65
CA LEU A 234 -12.64 17.46 -7.37
C LEU A 234 -13.95 17.11 -8.07
N VAL A 235 -15.08 17.39 -7.43
CA VAL A 235 -16.41 17.15 -8.02
C VAL A 235 -16.64 18.03 -9.24
N ASP A 236 -16.29 19.32 -9.18
CA ASP A 236 -16.53 20.24 -10.28
C ASP A 236 -15.64 19.94 -11.51
N GLN A 237 -14.56 19.18 -11.31
CA GLN A 237 -13.67 18.70 -12.38
C GLN A 237 -14.15 17.39 -13.03
N ASP A 238 -15.14 16.71 -12.44
CA ASP A 238 -15.62 15.41 -12.91
C ASP A 238 -17.15 15.41 -13.06
N ALA A 239 -17.62 15.39 -14.31
CA ALA A 239 -19.05 15.42 -14.61
C ALA A 239 -19.84 14.25 -13.99
N MET A 240 -19.22 13.08 -13.83
CA MET A 240 -19.85 11.90 -13.25
C MET A 240 -19.90 12.01 -11.72
N ALA A 241 -18.83 12.53 -11.09
CA ALA A 241 -18.86 12.90 -9.67
C ALA A 241 -19.91 13.98 -9.38
N LEU A 242 -20.05 14.96 -10.27
CA LEU A 242 -21.05 16.02 -10.17
C LEU A 242 -22.47 15.47 -10.26
N ALA A 243 -22.71 14.52 -11.16
CA ALA A 243 -23.99 13.82 -11.27
C ALA A 243 -24.32 13.03 -9.99
N LEU A 244 -23.33 12.34 -9.39
CA LEU A 244 -23.49 11.66 -8.10
C LEU A 244 -23.79 12.63 -6.96
N ARG A 245 -23.04 13.74 -6.86
CA ARG A 245 -23.25 14.77 -5.83
C ARG A 245 -24.67 15.34 -5.92
N SER A 246 -25.17 15.54 -7.14
CA SER A 246 -26.50 16.13 -7.40
C SER A 246 -27.66 15.25 -6.95
N GLN A 247 -27.42 13.99 -6.57
CA GLN A 247 -28.44 13.12 -5.96
C GLN A 247 -28.78 13.53 -4.52
N TRP A 248 -27.95 14.36 -3.90
CA TRP A 248 -28.12 14.81 -2.51
C TRP A 248 -28.65 16.24 -2.47
N SER A 249 -29.83 16.43 -1.88
CA SER A 249 -30.44 17.76 -1.69
C SER A 249 -30.12 18.40 -0.33
N ASN A 250 -29.57 17.64 0.61
CA ASN A 250 -29.23 18.11 1.95
C ASN A 250 -27.76 18.57 2.00
N ALA A 251 -27.53 19.80 2.49
CA ALA A 251 -26.19 20.41 2.57
C ALA A 251 -25.16 19.57 3.37
N GLU A 252 -25.57 18.90 4.45
CA GLU A 252 -24.69 18.02 5.22
C GLU A 252 -24.26 16.80 4.41
N LYS A 253 -25.18 16.23 3.61
CA LYS A 253 -24.86 15.11 2.71
C LYS A 253 -23.97 15.54 1.56
N VAL A 254 -24.21 16.72 0.98
CA VAL A 254 -23.33 17.31 -0.04
C VAL A 254 -21.92 17.52 0.54
N ARG A 255 -21.83 18.09 1.74
CA ARG A 255 -20.56 18.29 2.46
C ARG A 255 -19.84 16.96 2.69
N ALA A 256 -20.56 15.94 3.17
CA ALA A 256 -20.03 14.60 3.42
C ALA A 256 -19.58 13.88 2.12
N PHE A 257 -20.32 14.05 1.02
CA PHE A 257 -19.92 13.55 -0.29
C PHE A 257 -18.59 14.18 -0.72
N ASN A 258 -18.48 15.51 -0.66
CA ASN A 258 -17.24 16.21 -0.99
C ASN A 258 -16.08 15.72 -0.10
N MET A 259 -16.30 15.58 1.22
CA MET A 259 -15.27 15.02 2.12
C MET A 259 -14.81 13.62 1.68
N GLY A 260 -15.73 12.76 1.24
CA GLY A 260 -15.39 11.43 0.73
C GLY A 260 -14.52 11.49 -0.53
N MET A 261 -14.82 12.42 -1.45
CA MET A 261 -14.00 12.65 -2.66
C MET A 261 -12.57 13.05 -2.29
N ALA A 262 -12.41 13.99 -1.35
CA ALA A 262 -11.09 14.44 -0.91
C ALA A 262 -10.31 13.35 -0.16
N VAL A 263 -10.98 12.59 0.71
CA VAL A 263 -10.34 11.51 1.49
C VAL A 263 -9.87 10.36 0.59
N ALA A 264 -10.58 10.09 -0.50
CA ALA A 264 -10.22 9.04 -1.46
C ALA A 264 -9.38 9.55 -2.64
N GLU A 265 -8.95 10.82 -2.64
CA GLU A 265 -8.21 11.42 -3.73
C GLU A 265 -6.91 10.65 -4.01
N GLY A 266 -6.73 10.20 -5.26
CA GLY A 266 -5.55 9.44 -5.70
C GLY A 266 -5.45 8.02 -5.14
N HIS A 267 -6.38 7.57 -4.31
CA HIS A 267 -6.36 6.24 -3.72
C HIS A 267 -7.08 5.22 -4.61
N THR A 268 -6.52 4.01 -4.72
CA THR A 268 -7.03 2.92 -5.55
C THR A 268 -7.60 1.75 -4.75
N ALA A 269 -7.69 1.88 -3.43
CA ALA A 269 -8.20 0.83 -2.55
C ALA A 269 -8.96 1.43 -1.34
N PRO A 270 -9.95 0.71 -0.79
CA PRO A 270 -10.50 1.04 0.52
C PRO A 270 -9.43 0.85 1.61
N GLY A 271 -9.70 1.32 2.82
CA GLY A 271 -8.76 1.13 3.93
C GLY A 271 -9.36 1.53 5.27
N PRO A 272 -8.80 1.02 6.39
CA PRO A 272 -9.31 1.24 7.73
C PRO A 272 -9.33 2.72 8.13
N GLY A 273 -8.42 3.55 7.59
CA GLY A 273 -8.46 4.99 7.82
C GLY A 273 -9.72 5.65 7.26
N LYS A 274 -10.12 5.29 6.04
CA LYS A 274 -11.35 5.76 5.41
C LYS A 274 -12.60 5.22 6.13
N GLN A 275 -12.53 3.96 6.58
CA GLN A 275 -13.58 3.37 7.42
C GLN A 275 -13.69 4.08 8.77
N ALA A 276 -12.58 4.43 9.41
CA ALA A 276 -12.58 5.14 10.69
C ALA A 276 -13.17 6.55 10.56
N ILE A 277 -12.90 7.25 9.45
CA ILE A 277 -13.53 8.54 9.14
C ILE A 277 -15.04 8.33 8.96
N HIS A 278 -15.45 7.39 8.11
CA HIS A 278 -16.86 7.05 7.91
C HIS A 278 -17.58 6.76 9.23
N ASP A 279 -17.00 5.93 10.09
CA ASP A 279 -17.59 5.54 11.37
C ASP A 279 -17.72 6.72 12.35
N ALA A 280 -16.82 7.71 12.25
CA ALA A 280 -16.85 8.92 13.05
C ALA A 280 -17.84 9.99 12.53
N LEU A 281 -18.40 9.82 11.32
CA LEU A 281 -19.45 10.72 10.80
C LEU A 281 -20.82 10.45 11.42
N ALA A 282 -21.69 11.48 11.38
CA ALA A 282 -23.09 11.33 11.74
C ALA A 282 -23.78 10.33 10.80
N GLU A 283 -24.77 9.59 11.31
CA GLU A 283 -25.46 8.54 10.55
C GLU A 283 -26.02 9.04 9.20
N GLY A 284 -26.54 10.27 9.16
CA GLY A 284 -27.05 10.90 7.95
C GLY A 284 -26.00 11.25 6.89
N GLU A 285 -24.74 11.43 7.30
CA GLU A 285 -23.60 11.80 6.44
C GLU A 285 -22.90 10.57 5.83
N ARG A 286 -22.90 9.45 6.57
CA ARG A 286 -22.17 8.20 6.25
C ARG A 286 -22.37 7.70 4.83
N ARG A 287 -23.62 7.60 4.37
CA ARG A 287 -23.93 7.09 3.03
C ARG A 287 -23.35 7.97 1.92
N ALA A 288 -23.48 9.28 2.03
CA ALA A 288 -22.97 10.19 1.00
C ALA A 288 -21.45 10.17 0.93
N PHE A 289 -20.78 10.13 2.10
CA PHE A 289 -19.34 9.92 2.19
C PHE A 289 -18.90 8.59 1.57
N GLN A 290 -19.56 7.49 1.92
CA GLN A 290 -19.22 6.15 1.42
C GLN A 290 -19.34 6.07 -0.11
N MET A 291 -20.39 6.64 -0.69
CA MET A 291 -20.58 6.67 -2.15
C MET A 291 -19.46 7.44 -2.84
N ALA A 292 -19.05 8.60 -2.32
CA ALA A 292 -17.93 9.35 -2.88
C ALA A 292 -16.61 8.57 -2.79
N VAL A 293 -16.37 7.86 -1.68
CA VAL A 293 -15.18 7.02 -1.50
C VAL A 293 -15.16 5.85 -2.49
N TRP A 294 -16.27 5.12 -2.64
CA TRP A 294 -16.38 4.04 -3.62
C TRP A 294 -16.15 4.52 -5.05
N TYR A 295 -16.83 5.61 -5.44
CA TYR A 295 -16.65 6.20 -6.76
C TYR A 295 -15.19 6.55 -7.05
N SER A 296 -14.54 7.24 -6.11
CA SER A 296 -13.15 7.67 -6.26
C SER A 296 -12.19 6.49 -6.38
N ILE A 297 -12.34 5.47 -5.52
CA ILE A 297 -11.49 4.27 -5.53
C ILE A 297 -11.62 3.51 -6.85
N ASP A 298 -12.85 3.23 -7.28
CA ASP A 298 -13.12 2.46 -8.49
C ASP A 298 -12.60 3.17 -9.74
N ARG A 299 -12.83 4.49 -9.80
CA ARG A 299 -12.32 5.34 -10.87
C ARG A 299 -10.79 5.38 -10.86
N ASN A 300 -10.16 5.61 -9.72
CA ASN A 300 -8.70 5.71 -9.63
C ASN A 300 -8.01 4.38 -9.94
N ALA A 301 -8.56 3.26 -9.47
CA ALA A 301 -8.03 1.92 -9.73
C ALA A 301 -8.10 1.54 -11.22
N ASN A 302 -9.01 2.15 -11.98
CA ASN A 302 -9.26 1.85 -13.38
C ASN A 302 -9.18 3.08 -14.29
N ALA A 303 -8.42 4.12 -13.90
CA ALA A 303 -8.50 5.45 -14.51
C ALA A 303 -8.27 5.44 -16.03
N GLU A 304 -7.27 4.70 -16.49
CA GLU A 304 -6.97 4.58 -17.93
C GLU A 304 -8.10 3.90 -18.70
N LEU A 305 -8.69 2.84 -18.14
CA LEU A 305 -9.77 2.09 -18.77
C LEU A 305 -11.05 2.90 -18.81
N ALA A 306 -11.41 3.55 -17.70
CA ALA A 306 -12.59 4.40 -17.60
C ALA A 306 -12.48 5.59 -18.57
N ALA A 307 -11.34 6.28 -18.62
CA ALA A 307 -11.12 7.38 -19.56
C ALA A 307 -11.25 6.91 -21.01
N LYS A 308 -10.59 5.79 -21.36
CA LYS A 308 -10.68 5.23 -22.72
C LYS A 308 -12.11 4.81 -23.08
N GLY A 309 -12.84 4.20 -22.15
CA GLY A 309 -14.23 3.81 -22.36
C GLY A 309 -15.15 4.98 -22.62
N ALA A 310 -15.00 6.06 -21.83
CA ALA A 310 -15.75 7.29 -22.03
C ALA A 310 -15.45 7.92 -23.40
N GLU A 311 -14.18 7.99 -23.82
CA GLU A 311 -13.80 8.46 -25.16
C GLU A 311 -14.43 7.63 -26.28
N ILE A 312 -14.48 6.29 -26.12
CA ILE A 312 -15.14 5.40 -27.09
C ILE A 312 -16.65 5.64 -27.12
N ALA A 313 -17.29 5.85 -25.96
CA ALA A 313 -18.70 6.17 -25.88
C ALA A 313 -19.03 7.53 -26.52
N GLU A 314 -18.10 8.50 -26.49
CA GLU A 314 -18.25 9.77 -27.22
C GLU A 314 -18.10 9.60 -28.74
N ALA A 315 -17.21 8.69 -29.19
CA ALA A 315 -16.91 8.47 -30.59
C ALA A 315 -17.90 7.54 -31.32
N ASP A 316 -18.48 6.55 -30.63
CA ASP A 316 -19.44 5.59 -31.19
C ASP A 316 -20.85 5.81 -30.61
N PRO A 317 -21.80 6.34 -31.41
CA PRO A 317 -23.17 6.58 -30.96
C PRO A 317 -23.88 5.33 -30.43
N THR A 318 -23.53 4.14 -30.92
CA THR A 318 -24.16 2.88 -30.45
C THR A 318 -23.66 2.52 -29.05
N VAL A 319 -22.38 2.77 -28.77
CA VAL A 319 -21.81 2.64 -27.40
C VAL A 319 -22.43 3.70 -26.49
N ALA A 320 -22.55 4.94 -26.98
CA ALA A 320 -23.17 6.05 -26.24
C ALA A 320 -24.59 5.73 -25.77
N GLU A 321 -25.41 5.15 -26.66
CA GLU A 321 -26.79 4.77 -26.34
C GLU A 321 -26.86 3.57 -25.39
N ALA A 322 -26.00 2.56 -25.56
CA ALA A 322 -25.92 1.42 -24.65
C ALA A 322 -25.50 1.84 -23.23
N ARG A 323 -24.55 2.78 -23.11
CA ARG A 323 -24.10 3.35 -21.83
C ARG A 323 -25.25 4.04 -21.07
N LYS A 324 -26.24 4.61 -21.78
CA LYS A 324 -27.38 5.32 -21.17
C LYS A 324 -28.53 4.40 -20.73
N ALA A 325 -28.38 3.08 -20.85
CA ALA A 325 -29.43 2.11 -20.47
C ALA A 325 -29.93 2.32 -19.03
N MET A 326 -29.03 2.74 -18.12
CA MET A 326 -29.37 3.16 -16.77
C MET A 326 -28.83 4.57 -16.51
N SER A 327 -29.65 5.45 -15.92
CA SER A 327 -29.24 6.80 -15.53
C SER A 327 -28.55 6.81 -14.15
N ASP A 328 -27.57 5.94 -13.96
CA ASP A 328 -26.76 5.86 -12.74
C ASP A 328 -25.27 6.10 -13.09
N PRO A 329 -24.62 7.13 -12.53
CA PRO A 329 -23.20 7.35 -12.74
C PRO A 329 -22.29 6.16 -12.39
N PHE A 330 -22.66 5.32 -11.41
CA PHE A 330 -21.88 4.11 -11.11
C PHE A 330 -21.99 3.08 -12.23
N TYR A 331 -23.20 2.91 -12.78
CA TYR A 331 -23.40 2.08 -13.96
C TYR A 331 -22.55 2.59 -15.12
N TRP A 332 -22.53 3.90 -15.37
CA TRP A 332 -21.68 4.49 -16.41
C TRP A 332 -20.20 4.22 -16.18
N LEU A 333 -19.70 4.35 -14.93
CA LEU A 333 -18.30 4.07 -14.61
C LEU A 333 -17.94 2.60 -14.94
N GLY A 334 -18.76 1.66 -14.48
CA GLY A 334 -18.56 0.24 -14.76
C GLY A 334 -18.59 -0.07 -16.26
N PHE A 335 -19.54 0.53 -16.96
CA PHE A 335 -19.69 0.43 -18.41
C PHE A 335 -18.43 0.94 -19.12
N ASP A 336 -17.95 2.13 -18.77
CA ASP A 336 -16.75 2.74 -19.37
C ASP A 336 -15.50 1.87 -19.11
N ILE A 337 -15.30 1.35 -17.90
CA ILE A 337 -14.18 0.46 -17.58
C ILE A 337 -14.19 -0.79 -18.47
N ALA A 338 -15.36 -1.41 -18.64
CA ALA A 338 -15.51 -2.57 -19.52
C ALA A 338 -15.34 -2.20 -21.00
N THR A 339 -15.85 -1.05 -21.45
CA THR A 339 -15.62 -0.54 -22.81
C THR A 339 -14.13 -0.33 -23.09
N GLY A 340 -13.35 0.19 -22.14
CA GLY A 340 -11.89 0.28 -22.28
C GLY A 340 -11.20 -1.09 -22.43
N LEU A 341 -11.77 -2.16 -21.85
CA LEU A 341 -11.23 -3.52 -21.92
C LEU A 341 -11.65 -4.29 -23.18
N PHE A 342 -12.94 -4.24 -23.54
CA PHE A 342 -13.56 -5.09 -24.54
C PHE A 342 -13.98 -4.34 -25.81
N GLY A 343 -13.87 -3.01 -25.80
CA GLY A 343 -14.24 -2.13 -26.90
C GLY A 343 -13.42 -2.32 -28.18
N ASP A 344 -13.73 -1.48 -29.16
CA ASP A 344 -13.07 -1.50 -30.46
C ASP A 344 -11.58 -1.12 -30.34
N PRO A 345 -10.64 -2.01 -30.72
CA PRO A 345 -9.21 -1.70 -30.76
C PRO A 345 -8.88 -0.51 -31.66
N ALA A 346 -9.65 -0.28 -32.74
CA ALA A 346 -9.46 0.85 -33.64
C ALA A 346 -9.75 2.20 -32.97
N LEU A 347 -10.54 2.20 -31.88
CA LEU A 347 -10.80 3.36 -31.04
C LEU A 347 -9.94 3.38 -29.77
N GLY A 348 -8.98 2.46 -29.66
CA GLY A 348 -7.98 2.43 -28.60
C GLY A 348 -8.33 1.60 -27.37
N ALA A 349 -9.39 0.78 -27.40
CA ALA A 349 -9.63 -0.22 -26.36
C ALA A 349 -8.58 -1.34 -26.40
N LYS A 350 -8.49 -2.13 -25.31
CA LYS A 350 -7.62 -3.31 -25.27
C LYS A 350 -8.07 -4.45 -26.19
N GLY A 351 -9.35 -4.51 -26.56
CA GLY A 351 -9.85 -5.49 -27.54
C GLY A 351 -10.00 -6.91 -27.01
N ASN A 352 -10.20 -7.09 -25.71
CA ASN A 352 -10.38 -8.43 -25.16
C ASN A 352 -11.62 -9.11 -25.79
N THR A 353 -11.47 -10.35 -26.22
CA THR A 353 -12.54 -11.12 -26.89
C THR A 353 -13.22 -12.15 -25.98
N ALA A 354 -12.79 -12.25 -24.73
CA ALA A 354 -13.39 -13.14 -23.73
C ALA A 354 -13.13 -12.62 -22.31
N LYS A 355 -14.05 -12.91 -21.39
CA LYS A 355 -13.82 -12.71 -19.96
C LYS A 355 -12.73 -13.66 -19.48
N GLY A 356 -11.81 -13.13 -18.67
CA GLY A 356 -10.77 -13.91 -18.01
C GLY A 356 -10.60 -13.48 -16.55
N PRO A 357 -9.69 -14.14 -15.79
CA PRO A 357 -9.47 -13.86 -14.38
C PRO A 357 -9.21 -12.38 -14.07
N GLY A 358 -8.49 -11.67 -14.96
CA GLY A 358 -8.22 -10.24 -14.81
C GLY A 358 -9.47 -9.36 -14.88
N SER A 359 -10.32 -9.56 -15.89
CA SER A 359 -11.59 -8.81 -16.02
C SER A 359 -12.57 -9.16 -14.91
N THR A 360 -12.59 -10.41 -14.46
CA THR A 360 -13.42 -10.83 -13.31
C THR A 360 -12.96 -10.15 -12.03
N LYS A 361 -11.65 -10.07 -11.78
CA LYS A 361 -11.12 -9.35 -10.61
C LYS A 361 -11.48 -7.87 -10.63
N ILE A 362 -11.42 -7.22 -11.80
CA ILE A 362 -11.85 -5.82 -11.93
C ILE A 362 -13.33 -5.69 -11.58
N ARG A 363 -14.18 -6.48 -12.23
CA ARG A 363 -15.64 -6.49 -12.01
C ARG A 363 -15.99 -6.71 -10.54
N ASP A 364 -15.40 -7.70 -9.89
CA ASP A 364 -15.70 -8.02 -8.48
C ASP A 364 -15.19 -6.96 -7.49
N GLY A 365 -14.22 -6.14 -7.91
CA GLY A 365 -13.73 -5.00 -7.14
C GLY A 365 -14.63 -3.76 -7.19
N LEU A 366 -15.55 -3.66 -8.17
CA LEU A 366 -16.41 -2.49 -8.33
C LEU A 366 -17.54 -2.43 -7.29
N ASN A 367 -17.86 -1.21 -6.87
CA ASN A 367 -18.90 -0.87 -5.92
C ASN A 367 -19.66 0.40 -6.36
N PRO A 368 -20.99 0.47 -6.17
CA PRO A 368 -21.88 -0.59 -5.69
C PRO A 368 -22.26 -1.57 -6.83
N GLU A 369 -23.32 -2.35 -6.63
CA GLU A 369 -23.80 -3.33 -7.63
C GLU A 369 -24.04 -2.72 -9.02
N SER A 370 -24.56 -1.49 -9.10
CA SER A 370 -24.83 -0.86 -10.39
C SER A 370 -23.57 -0.66 -11.24
N ALA A 371 -22.40 -0.47 -10.63
CA ALA A 371 -21.13 -0.47 -11.36
C ALA A 371 -20.79 -1.86 -11.93
N ARG A 372 -21.11 -2.93 -11.20
CA ARG A 372 -20.93 -4.30 -11.70
C ARG A 372 -21.89 -4.62 -12.83
N GLU A 373 -23.15 -4.18 -12.71
CA GLU A 373 -24.16 -4.30 -13.77
C GLU A 373 -23.70 -3.58 -15.05
N GLY A 374 -23.26 -2.32 -14.95
CA GLY A 374 -22.73 -1.58 -16.09
C GLY A 374 -21.53 -2.26 -16.75
N PHE A 375 -20.62 -2.81 -15.94
CA PHE A 375 -19.50 -3.60 -16.44
C PHE A 375 -19.99 -4.86 -17.18
N ASP A 376 -20.88 -5.64 -16.58
CA ASP A 376 -21.38 -6.89 -17.15
C ASP A 376 -22.16 -6.66 -18.47
N GLU A 377 -22.97 -5.59 -18.54
CA GLU A 377 -23.70 -5.21 -19.75
C GLU A 377 -22.78 -4.74 -20.88
N ALA A 378 -21.78 -3.90 -20.57
CA ALA A 378 -20.77 -3.49 -21.55
C ALA A 378 -20.00 -4.70 -22.10
N VAL A 379 -19.62 -5.67 -21.26
CA VAL A 379 -18.97 -6.90 -21.73
C VAL A 379 -19.86 -7.65 -22.72
N GLN A 380 -21.13 -7.88 -22.38
CA GLN A 380 -22.06 -8.56 -23.29
C GLN A 380 -22.22 -7.80 -24.61
N PHE A 381 -22.40 -6.48 -24.53
CA PHE A 381 -22.54 -5.60 -25.67
C PHE A 381 -21.32 -5.69 -26.61
N HIS A 382 -20.11 -5.55 -26.08
CA HIS A 382 -18.89 -5.54 -26.89
C HIS A 382 -18.55 -6.92 -27.47
N LEU A 383 -18.76 -8.00 -26.72
CA LEU A 383 -18.52 -9.37 -27.22
C LEU A 383 -19.50 -9.76 -28.33
N ALA A 384 -20.73 -9.21 -28.32
CA ALA A 384 -21.69 -9.43 -29.41
C ALA A 384 -21.29 -8.72 -30.72
N ARG A 385 -20.52 -7.63 -30.64
CA ARG A 385 -20.17 -6.79 -31.80
C ARG A 385 -19.06 -7.35 -32.68
N ASN A 386 -18.30 -8.35 -32.23
CA ASN A 386 -17.24 -9.01 -32.99
C ASN A 386 -16.36 -8.00 -33.76
N TYR A 387 -15.70 -7.09 -33.04
CA TYR A 387 -14.75 -6.14 -33.64
C TYR A 387 -13.71 -6.93 -34.45
N LYS A 388 -13.70 -6.71 -35.78
CA LYS A 388 -12.71 -7.34 -36.65
C LYS A 388 -11.36 -6.66 -36.38
N PRO A 389 -10.28 -7.42 -36.16
CA PRO A 389 -8.95 -6.86 -35.95
C PRO A 389 -8.43 -6.10 -37.16
#